data_AF-A0AA91YQK6-F1
#
_entry.id   AF-A0AA91YQK6-F1
#
_cell.length_a   1.000
_cell.length_b   1.000
_cell.length_c   1.000
_cell.angle_alpha   90.00
_cell.angle_beta   90.00
_cell.angle_gamma   90.00
#
_symmetry.space_group_name_H-M   'P 1'
#
loop_
_entity.id
_entity.type
_entity.pdbx_description
1 polymer ?
#
loop_
_entity_poly.entity_id
_entity_poly.type
_entity_poly.pdbx_seq_one_letter_code
_entity_poly.pdbx_strand_id
1 'polypeptide(L)'
;MPLRRLPLKHLPAISAIILGMALAIARALVPLDYFWDNFAAYWLPQALVLGLLLLTRPASAMIAGAALALAIHLLLFCLWITTAQDALGWIYYLLNFPGAVLGAAAARYLAKRRPPRSALGSGLLGFFGVALGLLLNFKLQ
;
A
#
# COMPACT_ATOMS: atom_id res chain seq x y z
N MET A 1 -1.98 33.78 -16.69
CA MET A 1 -1.58 33.03 -15.48
C MET A 1 -0.19 32.44 -15.73
N PRO A 2 0.88 32.91 -15.08
CA PRO A 2 2.20 32.34 -15.30
C PRO A 2 2.23 30.94 -14.70
N LEU A 3 2.48 29.93 -15.55
CA LEU A 3 2.78 28.55 -15.14
C LEU A 3 4.01 28.59 -14.23
N ARG A 4 3.76 28.55 -12.91
CA ARG A 4 4.80 28.43 -11.90
C ARG A 4 5.55 27.12 -12.18
N ARG A 5 6.78 27.24 -12.72
CA ARG A 5 7.62 26.08 -13.05
C ARG A 5 7.70 25.18 -11.83
N LEU A 6 7.20 23.95 -11.97
CA LEU A 6 7.24 22.94 -10.92
C LEU A 6 8.72 22.71 -10.56
N PRO A 7 9.10 22.78 -9.28
CA PRO A 7 10.50 22.62 -8.91
C PRO A 7 10.93 21.16 -9.12
N LEU A 8 12.12 20.97 -9.71
CA LEU A 8 12.69 19.67 -10.12
C LEU A 8 12.62 18.58 -9.04
N LYS A 9 12.62 18.98 -7.76
CA LYS A 9 12.47 18.09 -6.61
C LYS A 9 11.19 17.24 -6.59
N HIS A 10 10.14 17.61 -7.32
CA HIS A 10 8.89 16.84 -7.38
C HIS A 10 8.78 15.93 -8.61
N LEU A 11 9.72 16.02 -9.56
CA LEU A 11 9.74 15.16 -10.73
C LEU A 11 9.61 13.66 -10.41
N PRO A 12 10.35 13.06 -9.46
CA PRO A 12 10.24 11.63 -9.21
C PRO A 12 8.83 11.22 -8.75
N ALA A 13 8.19 12.02 -7.90
CA ALA A 13 6.84 11.77 -7.44
C ALA A 13 5.81 11.90 -8.58
N ILE A 14 5.96 12.93 -9.42
CA ILE A 14 5.09 13.15 -10.58
C ILE A 14 5.24 12.00 -11.58
N SER A 15 6.47 11.60 -11.89
CA SER A 15 6.75 10.47 -12.79
C SER A 15 6.14 9.17 -12.26
N ALA A 16 6.24 8.91 -10.95
CA ALA A 16 5.64 7.73 -10.32
C ALA A 16 4.10 7.75 -10.44
N ILE A 17 3.47 8.90 -10.22
CA ILE A 17 2.01 9.06 -10.36
C ILE A 17 1.58 8.85 -11.82
N ILE A 18 2.26 9.49 -12.77
CA ILE A 18 1.95 9.38 -14.20
C ILE A 18 2.10 7.92 -14.66
N LEU A 19 3.21 7.27 -14.29
CA LEU A 19 3.47 5.88 -14.63
C LEU A 19 2.41 4.96 -14.03
N GLY A 20 2.08 5.14 -12.75
CA GLY A 20 1.05 4.36 -12.07
C GLY A 20 -0.34 4.52 -12.69
N MET A 21 -0.73 5.76 -13.01
CA MET A 21 -2.00 6.04 -13.70
C MET A 21 -2.03 5.45 -15.11
N ALA A 22 -0.95 5.59 -15.88
CA ALA A 22 -0.87 5.05 -17.23
C ALA A 22 -1.03 3.52 -17.22
N LEU A 23 -0.35 2.83 -16.29
CA LEU A 23 -0.48 1.38 -16.11
C LEU A 23 -1.90 0.99 -15.68
N ALA A 24 -2.50 1.71 -14.73
CA ALA A 24 -3.87 1.45 -14.29
C ALA A 24 -4.89 1.60 -15.44
N ILE A 25 -4.80 2.68 -16.21
CA ILE A 25 -5.66 2.94 -17.38
C ILE A 25 -5.46 1.85 -18.43
N ALA A 26 -4.21 1.54 -18.79
CA ALA A 26 -3.90 0.52 -19.77
C ALA A 26 -4.49 -0.85 -19.38
N ARG A 27 -4.46 -1.20 -18.08
CA ARG A 27 -5.07 -2.44 -17.59
C ARG A 27 -6.60 -2.40 -17.54
N ALA A 28 -7.20 -1.25 -17.25
CA ALA A 28 -8.65 -1.08 -17.21
C ALA A 28 -9.31 -1.12 -18.61
N LEU A 29 -8.55 -0.77 -19.66
CA LEU A 29 -9.02 -0.80 -21.05
C LEU A 29 -9.02 -2.20 -21.67
N VAL A 30 -8.35 -3.17 -21.06
CA VAL A 30 -8.41 -4.57 -21.51
C VAL A 30 -9.68 -5.20 -20.96
N PRO A 31 -10.65 -5.62 -21.81
CA PRO A 31 -11.84 -6.31 -21.34
C PRO A 31 -11.41 -7.62 -20.68
N LEU A 32 -11.66 -7.70 -19.37
CA LEU A 32 -11.38 -8.86 -18.54
C LEU A 32 -12.66 -9.21 -17.80
N ASP A 33 -13.11 -10.45 -17.95
CA ASP A 33 -14.37 -10.94 -17.36
C ASP A 33 -14.42 -10.80 -15.82
N TYR A 34 -13.26 -10.65 -15.17
CA TYR A 34 -13.10 -10.59 -13.72
C TYR A 34 -12.44 -9.29 -13.21
N PHE A 35 -12.50 -8.19 -13.97
CA PHE A 35 -11.86 -6.93 -13.56
C PHE A 35 -12.34 -6.46 -12.17
N TRP A 36 -13.66 -6.40 -11.98
CA TRP A 36 -14.26 -5.90 -10.74
C TRP A 36 -14.01 -6.81 -9.55
N ASP A 37 -14.05 -8.12 -9.75
CA ASP A 37 -13.75 -9.09 -8.70
C ASP A 37 -12.29 -8.99 -8.25
N ASN A 38 -11.36 -8.89 -9.20
CA ASN A 38 -9.95 -8.68 -8.90
C ASN A 38 -9.68 -7.32 -8.24
N PHE A 39 -10.41 -6.27 -8.65
CA PHE A 39 -10.32 -4.97 -8.01
C PHE A 39 -10.79 -5.04 -6.55
N ALA A 40 -11.95 -5.67 -6.31
CA ALA A 40 -12.50 -5.83 -4.97
C ALA A 40 -11.64 -6.75 -4.08
N ALA A 41 -11.05 -7.81 -4.62
CA ALA A 41 -10.24 -8.76 -3.86
C ALA A 41 -8.83 -8.22 -3.55
N TYR A 42 -8.19 -7.52 -4.49
CA TYR A 42 -6.77 -7.18 -4.38
C TYR A 42 -6.50 -5.70 -4.08
N TRP A 43 -7.31 -4.79 -4.62
CA TRP A 43 -7.07 -3.35 -4.51
C TRP A 43 -7.85 -2.72 -3.37
N LEU A 44 -9.13 -3.10 -3.21
CA LEU A 44 -9.99 -2.55 -2.18
C LEU A 44 -9.44 -2.72 -0.76
N PRO A 45 -8.87 -3.87 -0.35
CA PRO A 45 -8.30 -4.02 1.00
C PRO A 45 -7.11 -3.08 1.24
N GLN A 46 -6.26 -2.87 0.22
CA GLN A 46 -5.15 -1.91 0.31
C GLN A 46 -5.67 -0.47 0.45
N ALA A 47 -6.68 -0.12 -0.35
CA ALA A 47 -7.32 1.19 -0.29
C ALA A 47 -7.98 1.43 1.08
N LEU A 48 -8.58 0.40 1.68
CA LEU A 48 -9.15 0.48 3.04
C LEU A 48 -8.08 0.74 4.09
N VAL A 49 -6.96 0.01 4.07
CA VAL A 49 -5.84 0.26 5.02
C VAL A 49 -5.32 1.69 4.89
N LEU A 50 -5.06 2.14 3.66
CA LEU A 50 -4.56 3.50 3.41
C LEU A 50 -5.60 4.57 3.76
N GLY A 51 -6.88 4.33 3.47
CA GLY A 51 -7.99 5.21 3.79
C GLY A 51 -8.17 5.38 5.30
N LEU A 52 -8.17 4.27 6.06
CA LEU A 52 -8.22 4.30 7.51
C LEU A 52 -7.01 5.04 8.10
N LEU A 53 -5.81 4.79 7.56
CA LEU A 53 -4.61 5.50 7.98
C LEU A 53 -4.72 7.01 7.68
N LEU A 54 -5.22 7.40 6.50
CA LEU A 54 -5.45 8.79 6.08
C LEU A 54 -6.40 9.55 7.03
N LEU A 55 -7.45 8.90 7.53
CA LEU A 55 -8.37 9.49 8.51
C LEU A 55 -7.66 9.99 9.78
N THR A 56 -6.49 9.42 10.10
CA THR A 56 -5.68 9.82 11.26
C THR A 56 -4.74 11.02 10.99
N ARG A 57 -4.77 11.58 9.78
CA ARG A 57 -3.93 12.68 9.29
C ARG A 57 -2.43 12.46 9.57
N PRO A 58 -1.83 11.36 9.09
CA PRO A 58 -0.40 11.09 9.25
C PRO A 58 0.43 11.99 8.33
N ALA A 59 1.75 11.98 8.51
CA ALA A 59 2.66 12.60 7.54
C ALA A 59 2.57 11.86 6.19
N SER A 60 2.67 12.59 5.08
CA SER A 60 2.65 12.02 3.72
C SER A 60 3.68 10.91 3.51
N ALA A 61 4.87 11.08 4.09
CA ALA A 61 5.93 10.07 4.04
C ALA A 61 5.52 8.74 4.69
N MET A 62 4.75 8.77 5.79
CA MET A 62 4.24 7.56 6.44
C MET A 62 3.26 6.80 5.54
N ILE A 63 2.36 7.53 4.86
CA ILE A 63 1.42 6.94 3.90
C ILE A 63 2.19 6.30 2.75
N ALA A 64 3.21 6.98 2.23
CA ALA A 64 4.06 6.44 1.17
C ALA A 64 4.77 5.14 1.59
N GLY A 65 5.28 5.08 2.83
CA GLY A 65 5.88 3.86 3.38
C GLY A 65 4.87 2.72 3.54
N ALA A 66 3.68 3.01 4.06
CA ALA A 66 2.60 2.03 4.17
C ALA A 66 2.15 1.51 2.80
N ALA A 67 1.99 2.40 1.82
CA ALA A 67 1.63 2.04 0.45
C ALA A 67 2.71 1.17 -0.21
N LEU A 68 3.99 1.47 0.04
CA LEU A 68 5.10 0.64 -0.44
C LEU A 68 5.06 -0.77 0.15
N ALA A 69 4.80 -0.91 1.45
CA ALA A 69 4.67 -2.22 2.09
C ALA A 69 3.51 -3.05 1.51
N LEU A 70 2.35 -2.42 1.29
CA LEU A 70 1.18 -3.06 0.66
C LEU A 70 1.45 -3.46 -0.80
N ALA A 71 2.13 -2.61 -1.56
CA ALA A 71 2.52 -2.90 -2.94
C ALA A 71 3.49 -4.09 -3.03
N ILE A 72 4.48 -4.16 -2.14
CA ILE A 72 5.39 -5.31 -2.04
C ILE A 72 4.60 -6.57 -1.64
N HIS A 73 3.67 -6.46 -0.69
CA HIS A 73 2.84 -7.60 -0.30
C HIS A 73 2.00 -8.13 -1.47
N LEU A 74 1.36 -7.25 -2.25
CA LEU A 74 0.65 -7.65 -3.46
C LEU A 74 1.58 -8.28 -4.50
N LEU A 75 2.77 -7.72 -4.72
CA LEU A 75 3.76 -8.29 -5.63
C LEU A 75 4.16 -9.72 -5.21
N LEU A 76 4.47 -9.92 -3.93
CA LEU A 76 4.80 -11.23 -3.38
C LEU A 76 3.64 -12.21 -3.52
N PHE A 77 2.40 -11.75 -3.29
CA PHE A 77 1.21 -12.55 -3.50
C PHE A 77 1.03 -12.95 -4.97
N CYS A 78 1.24 -12.02 -5.92
CA CYS A 78 1.18 -12.32 -7.35
C CYS A 78 2.24 -13.34 -7.76
N LEU A 79 3.45 -13.27 -7.21
CA LEU A 79 4.50 -14.28 -7.44
C LEU A 79 4.13 -15.64 -6.84
N TRP A 80 3.45 -15.65 -5.70
CA TRP A 80 3.00 -16.88 -5.04
C TRP A 80 1.86 -17.56 -5.79
N ILE A 81 0.80 -16.85 -6.20
CA ILE A 81 -0.35 -17.46 -6.91
C ILE A 81 0.02 -18.00 -8.30
N THR A 82 1.13 -17.54 -8.88
CA THR A 82 1.68 -18.14 -10.12
C THR A 82 2.35 -19.50 -9.91
N THR A 83 2.57 -19.92 -8.67
CA THR A 83 3.00 -21.28 -8.35
C THR A 83 1.76 -22.18 -8.22
N ALA A 84 1.76 -23.31 -8.95
CA ALA A 84 0.57 -24.09 -9.32
C ALA A 84 -0.16 -24.84 -8.16
N GLN A 85 0.02 -24.44 -6.90
CA GLN A 85 -0.33 -25.26 -5.74
C GLN A 85 -1.49 -24.72 -4.87
N ASP A 86 -1.91 -23.46 -4.99
CA ASP A 86 -2.88 -22.89 -4.05
C ASP A 86 -4.10 -22.21 -4.71
N ALA A 87 -5.14 -23.00 -4.96
CA ALA A 87 -6.44 -22.51 -5.44
C ALA A 87 -7.14 -21.55 -4.45
N LEU A 88 -6.73 -21.54 -3.17
CA LEU A 88 -7.30 -20.71 -2.11
C LEU A 88 -6.32 -19.64 -1.58
N GLY A 89 -5.18 -19.42 -2.24
CA GLY A 89 -4.18 -18.44 -1.80
C GLY A 89 -4.75 -17.03 -1.59
N TRP A 90 -5.75 -16.65 -2.39
CA TRP A 90 -6.42 -15.35 -2.30
C TRP A 90 -7.15 -15.11 -0.96
N ILE A 91 -7.60 -16.15 -0.26
CA ILE A 91 -8.23 -16.01 1.07
C ILE A 91 -7.16 -15.61 2.11
N TYR A 92 -6.01 -16.27 2.08
CA TYR A 92 -4.88 -15.94 2.97
C TYR A 92 -4.40 -14.51 2.76
N TYR A 93 -4.40 -14.03 1.51
CA TYR A 93 -4.14 -12.63 1.20
C TYR A 93 -5.12 -11.70 1.91
N LEU A 94 -6.43 -11.92 1.78
CA LEU A 94 -7.46 -11.10 2.43
C LEU A 94 -7.35 -11.12 3.95
N LEU A 95 -7.12 -12.29 4.54
CA LEU A 95 -7.02 -12.45 5.98
C LEU A 95 -5.78 -11.80 6.59
N ASN A 96 -4.79 -11.36 5.79
CA ASN A 96 -3.62 -10.61 6.26
C ASN A 96 -3.90 -9.12 6.53
N PHE A 97 -4.96 -8.55 5.96
CA PHE A 97 -5.26 -7.12 6.07
C PHE A 97 -5.61 -6.63 7.49
N PRO A 98 -6.27 -7.41 8.38
CA PRO A 98 -6.37 -7.07 9.80
C PRO A 98 -5.00 -6.77 10.43
N GLY A 99 -3.99 -7.59 10.12
CA GLY A 99 -2.61 -7.35 10.53
C GLY A 99 -2.06 -6.02 10.01
N ALA A 100 -2.26 -5.72 8.71
CA ALA A 100 -1.86 -4.45 8.13
C ALA A 100 -2.51 -3.23 8.81
N VAL A 101 -3.81 -3.31 9.13
CA VAL A 101 -4.55 -2.26 9.84
C VAL A 101 -3.96 -2.03 11.23
N LEU A 102 -3.75 -3.11 12.00
CA LEU A 102 -3.17 -3.02 13.34
C LEU A 102 -1.74 -2.48 13.30
N GLY A 103 -0.94 -2.93 12.34
CA GLY A 103 0.42 -2.44 12.10
C GLY A 103 0.47 -0.95 11.76
N ALA A 104 -0.40 -0.49 10.86
CA ALA A 104 -0.56 0.92 10.52
C ALA A 104 -1.01 1.77 11.72
N ALA A 105 -1.98 1.27 12.51
CA ALA A 105 -2.47 1.93 13.69
C ALA A 105 -1.40 2.05 14.78
N ALA A 106 -0.63 0.99 15.04
CA ALA A 106 0.48 0.97 15.99
C ALA A 106 1.59 1.95 15.57
N ALA A 107 1.98 1.94 14.29
CA ALA A 107 2.93 2.89 13.73
C ALA A 107 2.44 4.33 13.88
N ARG A 108 1.14 4.58 13.64
CA ARG A 108 0.55 5.91 13.80
C ARG A 108 0.57 6.37 15.24
N TYR A 109 0.20 5.47 16.15
CA TYR A 109 0.22 5.73 17.58
C TYR A 109 1.63 6.06 18.07
N LEU A 110 2.63 5.28 17.63
CA LEU A 110 4.03 5.53 17.95
C LEU A 110 4.50 6.88 17.38
N ALA A 111 4.12 7.22 16.14
CA ALA A 111 4.44 8.51 15.53
C ALA A 111 3.84 9.71 16.31
N LYS A 112 2.68 9.53 16.96
CA LYS A 112 2.08 10.56 17.82
C LYS A 112 2.86 10.73 19.13
N ARG A 113 3.34 9.63 19.73
CA ARG A 113 4.09 9.66 21.01
C ARG A 113 5.55 10.06 20.84
N ARG A 114 6.17 9.65 19.73
CA ARG A 114 7.57 9.88 19.40
C ARG A 114 7.65 10.34 17.93
N PRO A 115 7.40 11.63 17.67
CA PRO A 115 7.40 12.17 16.32
C PRO A 115 8.74 11.87 15.61
N PRO A 116 8.70 11.31 14.38
CA PRO A 116 9.90 11.08 13.61
C PRO A 116 10.62 12.40 13.33
N ARG A 117 11.95 12.42 13.44
CA ARG A 117 12.78 13.61 13.17
C ARG A 117 12.93 13.92 11.68
N SER A 118 12.59 12.99 10.81
CA SER A 118 12.74 13.13 9.36
C SER A 118 11.62 12.43 8.59
N ALA A 119 11.41 12.86 7.34
CA ALA A 119 10.45 12.22 6.42
C ALA A 119 10.79 10.74 6.19
N LEU A 120 12.09 10.40 6.04
CA LEU A 120 12.53 9.02 5.92
C LEU A 120 12.13 8.20 7.15
N GLY A 121 12.37 8.71 8.37
CA GLY A 121 11.97 8.02 9.59
C GLY A 121 10.45 7.79 9.66
N SER A 122 9.67 8.77 9.22
CA SER A 122 8.22 8.63 9.14
C SER A 122 7.78 7.58 8.11
N GLY A 123 8.47 7.51 6.96
CA GLY A 123 8.21 6.51 5.92
C GLY A 123 8.57 5.10 6.37
N LEU A 124 9.76 4.92 6.96
CA LEU A 124 10.19 3.65 7.52
C LEU A 124 9.23 3.16 8.61
N LEU A 125 8.73 4.07 9.46
CA LEU A 125 7.76 3.71 10.49
C LEU A 125 6.44 3.20 9.88
N GLY A 126 5.94 3.85 8.82
CA GLY A 126 4.76 3.38 8.10
C GLY A 126 5.00 2.04 7.41
N PHE A 127 6.14 1.89 6.72
CA PHE A 127 6.54 0.66 6.03
C PHE A 127 6.66 -0.52 6.98
N PHE A 128 7.51 -0.42 8.00
CA PHE A 128 7.76 -1.49 8.95
C PHE A 128 6.55 -1.78 9.83
N GLY A 129 5.75 -0.78 10.17
CA GLY A 129 4.50 -0.99 10.89
C GLY A 129 3.55 -1.92 10.14
N VAL A 130 3.27 -1.59 8.87
CA VAL A 130 2.39 -2.40 8.01
C VAL A 130 3.03 -3.77 7.73
N ALA A 131 4.31 -3.81 7.35
CA ALA A 131 4.99 -5.06 7.03
C ALA A 131 5.03 -6.02 8.23
N LEU A 132 5.32 -5.51 9.44
CA LEU A 132 5.30 -6.31 10.66
C LEU A 132 3.89 -6.81 10.98
N GLY A 133 2.88 -5.95 10.82
CA GLY A 133 1.48 -6.34 11.01
C GLY A 133 1.05 -7.47 10.07
N LEU A 134 1.41 -7.37 8.79
CA LEU A 134 1.20 -8.43 7.80
C LEU A 134 1.93 -9.72 8.17
N LEU A 135 3.21 -9.64 8.53
CA LEU A 135 4.05 -10.79 8.90
C LEU A 135 3.53 -11.53 10.14
N LEU A 136 3.16 -10.81 11.19
CA LEU A 136 2.66 -11.41 12.43
C LEU A 136 1.32 -12.08 12.20
N ASN A 137 0.44 -11.47 11.39
CA ASN A 137 -0.85 -12.06 11.07
C ASN A 137 -0.71 -13.30 10.20
N PHE A 138 0.23 -13.31 9.25
CA PHE A 138 0.53 -14.48 8.44
C PHE A 138 1.06 -15.66 9.28
N LYS A 139 1.83 -15.40 10.34
CA LYS A 139 2.32 -16.45 11.25
C LYS A 139 1.23 -17.07 12.14
N LEU A 140 0.06 -16.44 12.24
CA LEU A 140 -1.07 -16.92 13.03
C LEU A 140 -2.07 -17.74 12.19
N GLN A 141 -1.84 -17.84 10.87
CA GLN A 141 -2.63 -18.62 9.91
C GLN A 141 -1.95 -19.97 9.64
#